data_AF-A0A9P4J3K7-F1
#
_entry.id   AF-A0A9P4J3K7-F1
#
_cell.length_a   1.000
_cell.length_b   1.000
_cell.length_c   1.000
_cell.angle_alpha   90.00
_cell.angle_beta   90.00
_cell.angle_gamma   90.00
#
_symmetry.space_group_name_H-M   'P 1'
#
loop_
_entity.id
_entity.type
_entity.pdbx_description
1 polymer ?
#
loop_
_entity_poly.entity_id
_entity_poly.type
_entity_poly.pdbx_seq_one_letter_code
_entity_poly.pdbx_strand_id
1 'polypeptide(L)'
;MGYPQNSHANTQRDESHPSNRRNDNAPGNSSSDTGDHVRQRSPSQQPQNSHSNEQMYILTLLTNEDLHVAMNDLRKKYFPPELNRLEAHITLFHALPQSQLESKVMPAIDDLVQKTSPFRLGATTPFKLRKGIAIGMPKDHGGNTSRQVHRTLARRWQDFLSQQDQSFQAHFTIMNKVDESERVDRAFQEIQNGWKPYFGTAEGLSLWKYHAGNWEFVKDFRFVTK
;
A
#
# COMPACT_ATOMS: atom_id res chain seq x y z
N MET A 1 -65.56 6.95 18.54
CA MET A 1 -66.23 6.85 17.23
C MET A 1 -65.15 6.70 16.19
N GLY A 2 -64.95 5.62 15.43
CA GLY A 2 -65.58 4.32 15.23
C GLY A 2 -64.86 3.68 14.03
N TYR A 3 -64.41 2.43 14.15
CA TYR A 3 -63.90 1.59 13.04
C TYR A 3 -65.06 1.10 12.14
N PRO A 4 -64.79 0.56 10.93
CA PRO A 4 -64.47 -0.88 10.70
C PRO A 4 -63.34 -1.08 9.66
N GLN A 5 -62.49 -2.12 9.58
CA GLN A 5 -62.53 -3.60 9.58
C GLN A 5 -63.22 -4.31 8.38
N ASN A 6 -62.40 -5.02 7.58
CA ASN A 6 -62.52 -6.44 7.13
C ASN A 6 -61.39 -6.70 6.08
N SER A 7 -60.39 -7.58 6.26
CA SER A 7 -60.35 -9.06 6.38
C SER A 7 -60.81 -9.82 5.12
N HIS A 8 -59.92 -10.62 4.52
CA HIS A 8 -60.10 -12.08 4.32
C HIS A 8 -58.84 -12.71 3.68
N ALA A 9 -58.39 -13.79 4.31
CA ALA A 9 -57.50 -14.81 3.76
C ALA A 9 -58.32 -15.88 3.04
N ASN A 10 -57.77 -16.59 2.03
CA ASN A 10 -57.71 -18.06 2.05
C ASN A 10 -56.86 -18.67 0.91
N THR A 11 -56.08 -19.65 1.36
CA THR A 11 -55.44 -20.84 0.79
C THR A 11 -56.11 -21.60 -0.37
N GLN A 12 -55.27 -22.29 -1.17
CA GLN A 12 -55.27 -23.75 -1.51
C GLN A 12 -55.26 -24.17 -3.00
N ARG A 13 -54.34 -25.13 -3.28
CA ARG A 13 -54.38 -26.28 -4.24
C ARG A 13 -54.17 -26.00 -5.74
N ASP A 14 -53.66 -26.91 -6.56
CA ASP A 14 -52.84 -28.15 -6.52
C ASP A 14 -52.62 -28.55 -8.01
N GLU A 15 -51.83 -29.60 -8.27
CA GLU A 15 -51.79 -30.40 -9.52
C GLU A 15 -50.73 -30.12 -10.62
N SER A 16 -49.68 -30.93 -10.54
CA SER A 16 -49.35 -31.99 -11.53
C SER A 16 -48.39 -31.73 -12.71
N HIS A 17 -47.48 -32.69 -12.86
CA HIS A 17 -46.40 -32.87 -13.83
C HIS A 17 -46.83 -32.95 -15.31
N PRO A 18 -45.87 -32.82 -16.24
CA PRO A 18 -45.36 -34.04 -16.86
C PRO A 18 -43.83 -34.12 -17.00
N SER A 19 -43.37 -35.37 -16.97
CA SER A 19 -42.02 -35.89 -17.22
C SER A 19 -41.65 -35.94 -18.71
N ASN A 20 -40.39 -35.63 -19.09
CA ASN A 20 -39.54 -36.57 -19.87
C ASN A 20 -38.09 -36.07 -20.11
N ARG A 21 -37.13 -36.94 -19.72
CA ARG A 21 -35.86 -37.37 -20.37
C ARG A 21 -34.98 -36.31 -21.09
N ARG A 22 -33.67 -36.29 -20.77
CA ARG A 22 -32.60 -37.15 -21.32
C ARG A 22 -31.23 -36.85 -20.65
N ASN A 23 -30.41 -37.90 -20.59
CA ASN A 23 -29.01 -37.99 -20.15
C ASN A 23 -28.09 -36.91 -20.74
N ASP A 24 -27.00 -36.57 -20.04
CA ASP A 24 -25.65 -36.98 -20.45
C ASP A 24 -24.58 -36.74 -19.36
N ASN A 25 -23.63 -37.67 -19.33
CA ASN A 25 -22.51 -37.82 -18.41
C ASN A 25 -21.57 -36.61 -18.35
N ALA A 26 -21.05 -36.29 -17.17
CA ALA A 26 -19.69 -35.79 -17.00
C ALA A 26 -19.14 -36.21 -15.61
N PRO A 27 -17.92 -36.79 -15.53
CA PRO A 27 -17.34 -37.20 -14.27
C PRO A 27 -16.88 -35.99 -13.47
N GLY A 28 -17.09 -36.06 -12.14
CA GLY A 28 -16.54 -35.11 -11.20
C GLY A 28 -15.02 -35.09 -11.29
N ASN A 29 -14.47 -33.90 -11.51
CA ASN A 29 -13.08 -33.63 -11.19
C ASN A 29 -13.06 -32.55 -10.11
N SER A 30 -13.22 -32.99 -8.86
CA SER A 30 -12.88 -32.21 -7.67
C SER A 30 -11.36 -32.16 -7.57
N SER A 31 -10.74 -31.28 -8.34
CA SER A 31 -9.37 -30.85 -8.11
C SER A 31 -9.44 -29.50 -7.40
N SER A 32 -9.30 -29.55 -6.08
CA SER A 32 -8.99 -28.41 -5.23
C SER A 32 -7.60 -27.88 -5.64
N ASP A 33 -7.59 -27.00 -6.63
CA ASP A 33 -6.41 -26.21 -6.99
C ASP A 33 -6.26 -25.10 -5.95
N THR A 34 -5.53 -25.40 -4.87
CA THR A 34 -4.98 -24.38 -3.98
C THR A 34 -3.80 -23.72 -4.69
N GLY A 35 -4.11 -23.01 -5.78
CA GLY A 35 -3.16 -22.11 -6.40
C GLY A 35 -2.96 -20.92 -5.48
N ASP A 36 -1.74 -20.74 -4.99
CA ASP A 36 -1.27 -19.48 -4.42
C ASP A 36 -1.51 -18.38 -5.45
N HIS A 37 -2.69 -17.77 -5.43
CA HIS A 37 -3.01 -16.62 -6.25
C HIS A 37 -2.22 -15.43 -5.71
N VAL A 38 -0.96 -15.34 -6.15
CA VAL A 38 -0.20 -14.09 -6.14
C VAL A 38 -1.10 -13.07 -6.85
N ARG A 39 -1.73 -12.18 -6.08
CA ARG A 39 -2.57 -11.11 -6.62
C ARG A 39 -1.78 -10.41 -7.72
N GLN A 40 -2.23 -10.57 -8.97
CA GLN A 40 -1.61 -9.93 -10.10
C GLN A 40 -1.67 -8.41 -9.90
N ARG A 41 -0.51 -7.75 -10.01
CA ARG A 41 -0.39 -6.29 -9.89
C ARG A 41 -1.24 -5.63 -10.99
N SER A 42 -1.93 -4.55 -10.65
CA SER A 42 -2.63 -3.76 -11.66
C SER A 42 -1.62 -3.21 -12.70
N PRO A 43 -2.03 -2.97 -13.95
CA PRO A 43 -1.10 -2.55 -15.02
C PRO A 43 -0.23 -1.33 -14.67
N SER A 44 -0.79 -0.35 -13.95
CA SER A 44 -0.06 0.85 -13.51
C SER A 44 1.05 0.59 -12.48
N GLN A 45 1.04 -0.59 -11.84
CA GLN A 45 1.97 -1.01 -10.80
C GLN A 45 3.02 -2.02 -11.31
N GLN A 46 2.92 -2.42 -12.58
CA GLN A 46 3.88 -3.31 -13.20
C GLN A 46 5.05 -2.48 -13.77
N PRO A 47 6.31 -2.84 -13.45
CA PRO A 47 7.47 -2.25 -14.10
C PRO A 47 7.40 -2.46 -15.61
N GLN A 48 7.89 -1.47 -16.36
CA GLN A 48 8.05 -1.63 -17.80
C GLN A 48 9.13 -2.67 -18.08
N ASN A 49 8.95 -3.48 -19.12
CA ASN A 49 9.92 -4.48 -19.57
C ASN A 49 10.27 -5.57 -18.52
N SER A 50 9.43 -5.77 -17.49
CA SER A 50 9.59 -6.89 -16.54
C SER A 50 8.86 -8.16 -16.99
N HIS A 51 9.35 -9.32 -16.53
CA HIS A 51 8.66 -10.60 -16.72
C HIS A 51 7.58 -10.81 -15.65
N SER A 52 6.50 -11.53 -15.99
CA SER A 52 5.29 -11.67 -15.14
C SER A 52 5.52 -12.27 -13.75
N ASN A 53 6.61 -13.01 -13.54
CA ASN A 53 6.96 -13.67 -12.28
C ASN A 53 8.30 -13.17 -11.69
N GLU A 54 8.81 -12.04 -12.16
CA GLU A 54 10.08 -11.52 -11.68
C GLU A 54 9.99 -11.03 -10.23
N GLN A 55 11.03 -11.31 -9.45
CA GLN A 55 11.13 -10.81 -8.07
C GLN A 55 11.19 -9.27 -8.07
N MET A 56 10.39 -8.66 -7.20
CA MET A 56 10.28 -7.21 -7.07
C MET A 56 10.89 -6.72 -5.76
N TYR A 57 11.47 -5.53 -5.82
CA TYR A 57 12.02 -4.82 -4.67
C TYR A 57 11.27 -3.52 -4.43
N ILE A 58 11.33 -3.06 -3.18
CA ILE A 58 10.72 -1.84 -2.70
C ILE A 58 11.82 -1.00 -2.07
N LEU A 59 11.78 0.30 -2.32
CA LEU A 59 12.72 1.23 -1.74
C LEU A 59 11.97 2.26 -0.89
N THR A 60 12.38 2.41 0.36
CA THR A 60 11.81 3.37 1.30
C THR A 60 12.85 4.38 1.74
N LEU A 61 12.39 5.52 2.28
CA LEU A 61 13.27 6.33 3.13
C LEU A 61 13.53 5.57 4.44
N LEU A 62 14.77 5.61 4.90
CA LEU A 62 15.16 5.19 6.24
C LEU A 62 15.01 6.38 7.17
N THR A 63 14.14 6.27 8.17
CA THR A 63 13.90 7.31 9.17
C THR A 63 14.57 6.96 10.49
N ASN A 64 14.91 7.98 11.28
CA ASN A 64 15.36 7.76 12.65
C ASN A 64 14.28 7.05 13.49
N GLU A 65 14.73 6.41 14.57
CA GLU A 65 13.91 5.55 15.42
C GLU A 65 12.70 6.28 16.02
N ASP A 66 12.88 7.49 16.55
CA ASP A 66 11.80 8.25 17.19
C ASP A 66 10.61 8.50 16.26
N LEU A 67 10.88 8.95 15.03
CA LEU A 67 9.83 9.18 14.03
C LEU A 67 9.16 7.86 13.63
N HIS A 68 9.96 6.80 13.47
CA HIS A 68 9.46 5.47 13.12
C HIS A 68 8.50 4.93 14.18
N VAL A 69 8.89 4.97 15.45
CA VAL A 69 8.07 4.54 16.60
C VAL A 69 6.77 5.35 16.67
N ALA A 70 6.85 6.68 16.55
CA ALA A 70 5.67 7.53 16.61
C ALA A 70 4.65 7.20 15.50
N MET A 71 5.11 6.95 14.27
CA MET A 71 4.22 6.56 13.17
C MET A 71 3.71 5.12 13.33
N ASN A 72 4.52 4.22 13.88
CA ASN A 72 4.12 2.85 14.19
C ASN A 72 2.97 2.80 15.20
N ASP A 73 3.05 3.59 16.26
CA ASP A 73 2.00 3.64 17.27
C ASP A 73 0.70 4.20 16.71
N LEU A 74 0.79 5.19 15.81
CA LEU A 74 -0.37 5.69 15.09
C LEU A 74 -1.00 4.61 14.18
N ARG A 75 -0.17 3.81 13.49
CA ARG A 75 -0.66 2.66 12.70
C ARG A 75 -1.28 1.58 13.58
N LYS A 76 -0.68 1.22 14.72
CA LYS A 76 -1.27 0.25 15.65
C LYS A 76 -2.65 0.69 16.14
N LYS A 77 -2.85 2.00 16.32
CA LYS A 77 -4.13 2.57 16.76
C LYS A 77 -5.20 2.56 15.67
N TYR A 78 -4.86 2.93 14.43
CA TYR A 78 -5.86 3.21 13.39
C TYR A 78 -5.88 2.22 12.23
N PHE A 79 -4.78 1.55 11.91
CA PHE A 79 -4.73 0.57 10.83
C PHE A 79 -5.48 -0.70 11.27
N PRO A 80 -6.38 -1.27 10.44
CA PRO A 80 -7.06 -2.52 10.80
C PRO A 80 -6.04 -3.63 11.16
N PRO A 81 -6.08 -4.20 12.39
CA PRO A 81 -5.04 -5.12 12.87
C PRO A 81 -4.80 -6.31 11.95
N GLU A 82 -5.85 -6.86 11.35
CA GLU A 82 -5.81 -7.99 10.40
C GLU A 82 -5.11 -7.65 9.07
N LEU A 83 -4.98 -6.36 8.75
CA LEU A 83 -4.31 -5.85 7.55
C LEU A 83 -2.95 -5.20 7.86
N ASN A 84 -2.65 -4.91 9.13
CA ASN A 84 -1.46 -4.19 9.55
C ASN A 84 -0.25 -5.12 9.69
N ARG A 85 0.35 -5.48 8.55
CA ARG A 85 1.47 -6.44 8.48
C ARG A 85 2.86 -5.81 8.42
N LEU A 86 2.92 -4.49 8.22
CA LEU A 86 4.15 -3.75 8.02
C LEU A 86 4.21 -2.58 8.99
N GLU A 87 5.40 -2.31 9.48
CA GLU A 87 5.70 -1.08 10.19
C GLU A 87 5.54 0.15 9.28
N ALA A 88 5.52 1.33 9.90
CA ALA A 88 5.45 2.61 9.24
C ALA A 88 6.64 2.80 8.30
N HIS A 89 6.36 3.36 7.13
CA HIS A 89 7.38 3.59 6.12
C HIS A 89 6.94 4.71 5.18
N ILE A 90 7.92 5.30 4.49
CA ILE A 90 7.72 6.22 3.38
C ILE A 90 8.26 5.55 2.12
N THR A 91 7.37 5.04 1.27
CA THR A 91 7.76 4.32 0.04
C THR A 91 8.14 5.30 -1.06
N LEU A 92 9.36 5.18 -1.58
CA LEU A 92 9.82 5.90 -2.76
C LEU A 92 9.46 5.14 -4.04
N PHE A 93 9.66 3.82 -4.05
CA PHE A 93 9.41 2.94 -5.19
C PHE A 93 8.77 1.62 -4.73
N HIS A 94 7.72 1.18 -5.42
CA HIS A 94 6.87 0.03 -5.06
C HIS A 94 7.20 -1.24 -5.85
N ALA A 95 7.89 -1.10 -6.98
CA ALA A 95 8.30 -2.22 -7.82
C ALA A 95 9.58 -1.91 -8.60
N LEU A 96 10.71 -2.41 -8.10
CA LEU A 96 11.99 -2.44 -8.80
C LEU A 96 12.30 -3.89 -9.22
N PRO A 97 12.46 -4.19 -10.53
CA PRO A 97 12.65 -5.55 -11.02
C PRO A 97 14.06 -6.11 -10.71
N GLN A 98 14.14 -7.39 -10.33
CA GLN A 98 15.38 -8.11 -10.02
C GLN A 98 16.46 -8.01 -11.12
N SER A 99 16.07 -8.06 -12.38
CA SER A 99 16.94 -7.98 -13.56
C SER A 99 17.71 -6.68 -13.65
N GLN A 100 17.19 -5.61 -13.05
CA GLN A 100 17.82 -4.29 -13.02
C GLN A 100 18.55 -4.03 -11.70
N LEU A 101 18.48 -4.95 -10.73
CA LEU A 101 18.92 -4.70 -9.36
C LEU A 101 20.42 -4.39 -9.29
N GLU A 102 21.24 -5.34 -9.73
CA GLU A 102 22.71 -5.24 -9.68
C GLU A 102 23.27 -4.23 -10.69
N SER A 103 22.65 -4.15 -11.88
CA SER A 103 23.17 -3.36 -13.00
C SER A 103 22.80 -1.88 -12.94
N LYS A 104 21.63 -1.53 -12.39
CA LYS A 104 21.10 -0.15 -12.43
C LYS A 104 20.60 0.38 -11.08
N VAL A 105 19.98 -0.45 -10.24
CA VAL A 105 19.36 0.02 -8.99
C VAL A 105 20.40 0.23 -7.90
N MET A 106 21.18 -0.81 -7.55
CA MET A 106 22.18 -0.74 -6.48
C MET A 106 23.24 0.35 -6.74
N PRO A 107 23.86 0.44 -7.95
CA PRO A 107 24.85 1.48 -8.21
C PRO A 107 24.27 2.90 -8.15
N ALA A 108 23.01 3.07 -8.57
CA ALA A 108 22.36 4.38 -8.52
C ALA A 108 22.03 4.82 -7.08
N ILE A 109 21.65 3.87 -6.21
CA ILE A 109 21.44 4.10 -4.78
C ILE A 109 22.78 4.47 -4.13
N ASP A 110 23.83 3.67 -4.34
CA ASP A 110 25.15 3.90 -3.75
C ASP A 110 25.70 5.29 -4.13
N ASP A 111 25.62 5.67 -5.42
CA ASP A 111 26.05 6.99 -5.87
C ASP A 111 25.23 8.14 -5.25
N LEU A 112 23.93 7.95 -5.05
CA LEU A 112 23.06 8.97 -4.45
C LEU A 112 23.38 9.18 -2.98
N VAL A 113 23.53 8.11 -2.20
CA VAL A 113 23.70 8.23 -0.75
C VAL A 113 25.02 8.88 -0.37
N GLN A 114 26.05 8.73 -1.20
CA GLN A 114 27.33 9.43 -1.06
C GLN A 114 27.24 10.95 -1.28
N LYS A 115 26.22 11.42 -2.00
CA LYS A 115 26.01 12.83 -2.36
C LYS A 115 24.94 13.51 -1.51
N THR A 116 24.23 12.75 -0.69
CA THR A 116 23.09 13.22 0.10
C THR A 116 23.46 13.21 1.56
N SER A 117 23.20 14.32 2.26
CA SER A 117 23.32 14.38 3.72
C SER A 117 21.97 14.07 4.38
N PRO A 118 21.97 13.50 5.61
CA PRO A 118 20.75 13.35 6.38
C PRO A 118 19.97 14.66 6.47
N PHE A 119 18.65 14.60 6.38
CA PHE A 119 17.81 15.80 6.34
C PHE A 119 16.56 15.66 7.21
N ARG A 120 16.08 16.79 7.72
CA ARG A 120 14.91 16.82 8.60
C ARG A 120 13.63 16.41 7.86
N LEU A 121 12.80 15.65 8.53
CA LEU A 121 11.43 15.31 8.15
C LEU A 121 10.45 15.90 9.17
N GLY A 122 9.31 16.41 8.71
CA GLY A 122 8.19 16.76 9.57
C GLY A 122 6.89 16.13 9.07
N ALA A 123 6.39 15.16 9.82
CA ALA A 123 5.08 14.54 9.59
C ALA A 123 4.00 15.45 10.17
N THR A 124 3.49 16.39 9.36
CA THR A 124 2.67 17.50 9.86
C THR A 124 1.22 17.48 9.41
N THR A 125 0.94 16.87 8.24
CA THR A 125 -0.34 17.11 7.55
C THR A 125 -1.13 15.81 7.42
N PRO A 126 -2.15 15.57 8.25
CA PRO A 126 -3.12 14.52 8.01
C PRO A 126 -3.91 14.78 6.73
N PHE A 127 -4.13 13.74 5.91
CA PHE A 127 -5.04 13.81 4.76
C PHE A 127 -5.67 12.44 4.46
N LYS A 128 -6.82 12.46 3.77
CA LYS A 128 -7.52 11.24 3.36
C LYS A 128 -6.91 10.63 2.11
N LEU A 129 -6.83 9.30 2.11
CA LEU A 129 -6.68 8.46 0.93
C LEU A 129 -8.07 7.97 0.50
N ARG A 130 -8.16 7.35 -0.69
CA ARG A 130 -9.43 6.77 -1.17
C ARG A 130 -10.08 5.79 -0.17
N LYS A 131 -9.26 5.01 0.53
CA LYS A 131 -9.70 3.96 1.47
C LYS A 131 -8.90 4.02 2.78
N GLY A 132 -8.58 5.21 3.26
CA GLY A 132 -7.74 5.36 4.45
C GLY A 132 -7.21 6.77 4.70
N ILE A 133 -6.12 6.85 5.46
CA ILE A 133 -5.56 8.09 6.01
C ILE A 133 -4.04 8.03 5.94
N ALA A 134 -3.41 9.17 5.67
CA ALA A 134 -1.97 9.33 5.69
C ALA A 134 -1.55 10.61 6.42
N ILE A 135 -0.31 10.64 6.92
CA ILE A 135 0.37 11.86 7.37
C ILE A 135 1.44 12.23 6.36
N GLY A 136 1.34 13.43 5.79
CA GLY A 136 2.24 13.94 4.76
C GLY A 136 3.37 14.78 5.33
N MET A 137 4.47 14.81 4.57
CA MET A 137 5.57 15.76 4.75
C MET A 137 5.41 16.90 3.74
N PRO A 138 5.07 18.13 4.18
CA PRO A 138 4.97 19.28 3.30
C PRO A 138 6.35 19.70 2.76
N LYS A 139 6.36 20.62 1.78
CA LYS A 139 7.56 20.92 0.99
C LYS A 139 8.72 21.44 1.85
N ASP A 140 8.41 22.31 2.80
CA ASP A 140 9.29 22.96 3.76
C ASP A 140 9.71 22.07 4.94
N HIS A 141 9.02 20.95 5.17
CA HIS A 141 9.35 19.98 6.23
C HIS A 141 9.86 18.64 5.67
N GLY A 142 10.86 18.73 4.79
CA GLY A 142 11.57 17.56 4.23
C GLY A 142 10.91 16.97 2.99
N GLY A 143 9.64 17.26 2.71
CA GLY A 143 8.95 16.72 1.54
C GLY A 143 9.57 17.13 0.20
N ASN A 144 10.21 18.31 0.11
CA ASN A 144 10.93 18.69 -1.10
C ASN A 144 12.23 17.90 -1.29
N THR A 145 13.00 17.73 -0.22
CA THR A 145 14.24 16.95 -0.26
C THR A 145 13.96 15.48 -0.57
N SER A 146 12.92 14.89 0.05
CA SER A 146 12.46 13.53 -0.30
C SER A 146 12.08 13.39 -1.77
N ARG A 147 11.41 14.40 -2.36
CA ARG A 147 11.10 14.42 -3.80
C ARG A 147 12.35 14.55 -4.67
N GLN A 148 13.40 15.24 -4.22
CA GLN A 148 14.66 15.33 -4.96
C GLN A 148 15.40 13.99 -4.97
N VAL A 149 15.40 13.27 -3.83
CA VAL A 149 15.91 11.90 -3.71
C VAL A 149 15.18 10.98 -4.72
N HIS A 150 13.84 10.96 -4.68
CA HIS A 150 13.02 10.18 -5.62
C HIS A 150 13.32 10.54 -7.08
N ARG A 151 13.26 11.83 -7.44
CA ARG A 151 13.48 12.27 -8.83
C ARG A 151 14.86 11.93 -9.37
N THR A 152 15.89 11.99 -8.54
CA THR A 152 17.25 11.66 -8.95
C THR A 152 17.37 10.20 -9.36
N LEU A 153 16.77 9.30 -8.56
CA LEU A 153 16.71 7.87 -8.88
C LEU A 153 15.78 7.60 -10.06
N ALA A 154 14.59 8.21 -10.07
CA ALA A 154 13.60 7.96 -11.11
C ALA A 154 14.10 8.33 -12.50
N ARG A 155 14.92 9.39 -12.64
CA ARG A 155 15.59 9.75 -13.90
C ARG A 155 16.53 8.67 -14.42
N ARG A 156 17.17 7.88 -13.54
CA ARG A 156 18.07 6.77 -13.93
C ARG A 156 17.32 5.50 -14.28
N TRP A 157 16.05 5.40 -13.90
CA TRP A 157 15.28 4.16 -13.97
C TRP A 157 14.08 4.23 -14.94
N GLN A 158 13.97 5.32 -15.72
CA GLN A 158 12.80 5.62 -16.55
C GLN A 158 12.36 4.46 -17.46
N ASP A 159 13.33 3.71 -18.02
CA ASP A 159 13.07 2.62 -18.97
C ASP A 159 12.36 1.40 -18.36
N PHE A 160 12.27 1.32 -17.03
CA PHE A 160 11.66 0.17 -16.35
C PHE A 160 10.73 0.54 -15.19
N LEU A 161 10.56 1.82 -14.85
CA LEU A 161 9.64 2.20 -13.78
C LEU A 161 8.18 1.91 -14.14
N SER A 162 7.43 1.46 -13.14
CA SER A 162 5.97 1.42 -13.22
C SER A 162 5.38 2.83 -13.31
N GLN A 163 4.15 2.98 -13.82
CA GLN A 163 3.47 4.28 -13.86
C GLN A 163 3.29 4.87 -12.45
N GLN A 164 3.00 4.02 -11.45
CA GLN A 164 2.88 4.42 -10.04
C GLN A 164 4.20 5.03 -9.53
N ASP A 165 5.33 4.45 -9.90
CA ASP A 165 6.65 4.84 -9.38
C ASP A 165 7.25 6.07 -10.07
N GLN A 166 6.63 6.59 -11.14
CA GLN A 166 7.03 7.83 -11.79
C GLN A 166 6.74 9.08 -10.95
N SER A 167 5.80 8.99 -9.99
CA SER A 167 5.40 10.09 -9.14
C SER A 167 5.55 9.74 -7.66
N PHE A 168 5.89 10.74 -6.84
CA PHE A 168 6.10 10.52 -5.41
C PHE A 168 5.63 11.73 -4.59
N GLN A 169 4.90 11.41 -3.53
CA GLN A 169 4.57 12.32 -2.45
C GLN A 169 4.95 11.66 -1.14
N ALA A 170 5.81 12.32 -0.36
CA ALA A 170 6.25 11.81 0.92
C ALA A 170 5.08 11.75 1.90
N HIS A 171 4.74 10.55 2.36
CA HIS A 171 3.73 10.33 3.38
C HIS A 171 3.95 9.00 4.12
N PHE A 172 3.46 8.93 5.35
CA PHE A 172 3.22 7.69 6.07
C PHE A 172 1.76 7.30 5.88
N THR A 173 1.51 6.05 5.47
CA THR A 173 0.15 5.50 5.50
C THR A 173 -0.20 5.10 6.93
N ILE A 174 -1.31 5.61 7.47
CA ILE A 174 -1.77 5.33 8.83
C ILE A 174 -2.96 4.37 8.84
N MET A 175 -3.78 4.43 7.80
CA MET A 175 -4.90 3.54 7.56
C MET A 175 -5.02 3.35 6.06
N ASN A 176 -5.30 2.13 5.60
CA ASN A 176 -5.62 1.86 4.20
C ASN A 176 -6.47 0.60 4.08
N LYS A 177 -7.06 0.38 2.90
CA LYS A 177 -7.89 -0.79 2.57
C LYS A 177 -9.13 -0.94 3.47
N VAL A 178 -9.66 0.17 3.96
CA VAL A 178 -10.92 0.21 4.71
C VAL A 178 -12.06 0.60 3.75
N ASP A 179 -13.06 -0.27 3.64
CA ASP A 179 -14.21 -0.06 2.76
C ASP A 179 -15.33 0.77 3.42
N GLU A 180 -15.41 0.74 4.75
CA GLU A 180 -16.34 1.55 5.54
C GLU A 180 -15.90 3.03 5.56
N SER A 181 -16.44 3.85 4.66
CA SER A 181 -16.11 5.28 4.58
C SER A 181 -16.34 6.03 5.88
N GLU A 182 -17.42 5.72 6.61
CA GLU A 182 -17.70 6.33 7.92
C GLU A 182 -16.61 6.04 8.97
N ARG A 183 -15.99 4.86 8.92
CA ARG A 183 -14.88 4.50 9.80
C ARG A 183 -13.65 5.34 9.48
N VAL A 184 -13.35 5.53 8.19
CA VAL A 184 -12.28 6.43 7.73
C VAL A 184 -12.55 7.86 8.17
N ASP A 185 -13.79 8.33 8.04
CA ASP A 185 -14.16 9.70 8.39
C ASP A 185 -14.03 9.98 9.88
N ARG A 186 -14.54 9.10 10.74
CA ARG A 186 -14.38 9.21 12.20
C ARG A 186 -12.91 9.21 12.63
N ALA A 187 -12.12 8.27 12.11
CA ALA A 187 -10.70 8.19 12.42
C ALA A 187 -9.94 9.43 11.92
N PHE A 188 -10.31 9.96 10.75
CA PHE A 188 -9.69 11.16 10.21
C PHE A 188 -9.98 12.39 11.07
N GLN A 189 -11.23 12.57 11.54
CA GLN A 189 -11.58 13.65 12.46
C GLN A 189 -10.81 13.54 13.79
N GLU A 190 -10.69 12.34 14.35
CA GLU A 190 -9.94 12.12 15.58
C GLU A 190 -8.45 12.48 15.40
N ILE A 191 -7.83 12.00 14.31
CA ILE A 191 -6.44 12.35 13.98
C ILE A 191 -6.32 13.85 13.77
N GLN A 192 -7.19 14.47 12.98
CA GLN A 192 -7.10 15.91 12.68
C GLN A 192 -7.17 16.78 13.94
N ASN A 193 -8.01 16.40 14.92
CA ASN A 193 -8.16 17.14 16.17
C ASN A 193 -7.03 16.88 17.18
N GLY A 194 -6.43 15.70 17.15
CA GLY A 194 -5.39 15.28 18.11
C GLY A 194 -3.96 15.34 17.58
N TRP A 195 -3.76 15.48 16.27
CA TRP A 195 -2.44 15.37 15.65
C TRP A 195 -1.55 16.54 16.03
N LYS A 196 -0.38 16.20 16.58
CA LYS A 196 0.72 17.13 16.78
C LYS A 196 1.82 16.76 15.79
N PRO A 197 2.35 17.72 15.02
CA PRO A 197 3.48 17.48 14.14
C PRO A 197 4.60 16.72 14.84
N TYR A 198 5.08 15.66 14.21
CA TYR A 198 6.22 14.88 14.69
C TYR A 198 7.40 15.08 13.74
N PHE A 199 8.57 15.34 14.31
CA PHE A 199 9.78 15.64 13.53
C PHE A 199 10.82 14.56 13.75
N GLY A 200 11.61 14.31 12.71
CA GLY A 200 12.71 13.35 12.74
C GLY A 200 13.67 13.62 11.60
N THR A 201 14.41 12.59 11.23
CA THR A 201 15.46 12.68 10.20
C THR A 201 15.31 11.53 9.20
N ALA A 202 15.49 11.83 7.93
CA ALA A 202 15.80 10.83 6.91
C ALA A 202 17.30 10.55 6.97
N GLU A 203 17.67 9.35 7.37
CA GLU A 203 19.06 8.92 7.60
C GLU A 203 19.65 8.15 6.41
N GLY A 204 18.80 7.77 5.45
CA GLY A 204 19.20 6.97 4.31
C GLY A 204 18.03 6.41 3.53
N LEU A 205 18.28 5.27 2.89
CA LEU A 205 17.31 4.46 2.16
C LEU A 205 17.35 3.01 2.66
N SER A 206 16.22 2.33 2.60
CA SER A 206 16.13 0.89 2.91
C SER A 206 15.55 0.14 1.73
N LEU A 207 16.24 -0.92 1.31
CA LEU A 207 15.82 -1.82 0.24
C LEU A 207 15.18 -3.07 0.84
N TRP A 208 14.05 -3.46 0.26
CA TRP A 208 13.23 -4.57 0.71
C TRP A 208 12.89 -5.48 -0.47
N LYS A 209 12.86 -6.78 -0.23
CA LYS A 209 12.36 -7.78 -1.17
C LYS A 209 10.88 -8.01 -0.89
N TYR A 210 10.04 -7.90 -1.92
CA TYR A 210 8.59 -8.08 -1.79
C TYR A 210 8.19 -9.55 -1.98
N HIS A 211 7.47 -10.12 -1.01
CA HIS A 211 6.95 -11.48 -1.08
C HIS A 211 5.49 -11.55 -0.61
N ALA A 212 4.54 -11.71 -1.54
CA ALA A 212 3.12 -11.96 -1.25
C ALA A 212 2.48 -11.03 -0.18
N GLY A 213 2.89 -9.77 -0.12
CA GLY A 213 2.39 -8.78 0.85
C GLY A 213 3.26 -8.60 2.10
N ASN A 214 4.31 -9.39 2.25
CA ASN A 214 5.37 -9.23 3.25
C ASN A 214 6.61 -8.61 2.61
N TRP A 215 7.39 -7.89 3.41
CA TRP A 215 8.66 -7.28 3.00
C TRP A 215 9.79 -7.92 3.81
N GLU A 216 10.77 -8.45 3.10
CA GLU A 216 11.99 -8.97 3.68
C GLU A 216 13.08 -7.90 3.54
N PHE A 217 13.73 -7.57 4.65
CA PHE A 217 14.82 -6.61 4.65
C PHE A 217 16.00 -7.11 3.82
N VAL A 218 16.59 -6.23 2.99
CA VAL A 218 17.77 -6.56 2.19
C VAL A 218 18.98 -5.78 2.69
N LYS A 219 18.91 -4.45 2.65
CA LYS A 219 20.05 -3.58 2.95
C LYS A 219 19.61 -2.14 3.23
N ASP A 220 20.29 -1.52 4.18
CA ASP A 220 20.25 -0.07 4.41
C ASP A 220 21.42 0.64 3.71
N PHE A 221 21.13 1.84 3.21
CA PHE A 221 22.09 2.74 2.57
C PHE A 221 22.04 4.09 3.28
N ARG A 222 23.03 4.36 4.13
CA ARG A 222 23.08 5.57 4.95
C ARG A 222 23.55 6.76 4.12
N PHE A 223 22.89 7.90 4.31
CA PHE A 223 23.34 9.20 3.81
C PHE A 223 24.63 9.63 4.53
N VAL A 224 25.50 10.34 3.83
CA VAL A 224 26.80 10.76 4.36
C VAL A 224 26.65 12.07 5.14
N THR A 225 27.09 12.05 6.39
CA THR A 225 27.26 13.28 7.17
C THR A 225 28.45 14.04 6.59
N LYS A 226 28.21 15.27 6.11
CA LYS A 226 29.27 16.17 5.64
C LYS A 226 29.75 17.06 6.78
#